data_AF-A0A413CM80-F1
#
_entry.id   AF-A0A413CM80-F1
#
_cell.length_a   1.000
_cell.length_b   1.000
_cell.length_c   1.000
_cell.angle_alpha   90.00
_cell.angle_beta   90.00
_cell.angle_gamma   90.00
#
_symmetry.space_group_name_H-M   'P 1'
#
loop_
_entity.id
_entity.type
_entity.pdbx_description
1 polymer ?
#
loop_
_entity_poly.entity_id
_entity_poly.type
_entity_poly.pdbx_seq_one_letter_code
_entity_poly.pdbx_strand_id
1 'polypeptide(L)'
;MDLPRSADALYCDRETLYLIEFKNGSLTKGLGKRLNSKLDEELGINLGQRDALVEKCKDSVLICSDLWGKRTSWFREHCVFVLVYNGNKNEPTNQSASKLISDSIRKKARFGLSDKLKGFCVKDVLTLTESEFSRTLLPAWRGAMESREDI
;
A
#
# COMPACT_ATOMS: atom_id res chain seq x y z
N MET A 1 -2.97 15.95 19.94
CA MET A 1 -3.05 14.53 19.57
C MET A 1 -3.65 14.49 18.19
N ASP A 2 -2.91 14.03 17.18
CA ASP A 2 -3.51 13.79 15.88
C ASP A 2 -4.49 12.62 16.01
N LEU A 3 -5.67 12.75 15.39
CA LEU A 3 -6.67 11.68 15.35
C LEU A 3 -6.12 10.52 14.50
N PRO A 4 -6.38 9.25 14.88
CA PRO A 4 -5.95 8.10 14.10
C PRO A 4 -6.55 8.16 12.69
N ARG A 5 -5.77 7.76 11.69
CA ARG A 5 -6.16 7.80 10.28
C ARG A 5 -6.13 6.40 9.71
N SER A 6 -7.28 5.85 9.34
CA SER A 6 -7.33 4.56 8.68
C SER A 6 -7.07 4.67 7.17
N ALA A 7 -6.83 3.52 6.55
CA ALA A 7 -6.96 3.33 5.12
C ALA A 7 -8.38 3.67 4.65
N ASP A 8 -8.51 4.05 3.38
CA ASP A 8 -9.76 4.52 2.79
C ASP A 8 -10.77 3.39 2.56
N ALA A 9 -10.29 2.16 2.32
CA ALA A 9 -11.13 0.99 2.12
C ALA A 9 -10.51 -0.29 2.69
N LEU A 10 -11.34 -1.29 2.91
CA LEU A 10 -10.93 -2.64 3.28
C LEU A 10 -11.67 -3.68 2.46
N TYR A 11 -10.99 -4.79 2.17
CA TYR A 11 -11.59 -5.97 1.54
C TYR A 11 -11.05 -7.23 2.22
N CYS A 12 -11.88 -8.24 2.44
CA CYS A 12 -11.47 -9.50 3.05
C CYS A 12 -11.82 -10.67 2.12
N ASP A 13 -10.80 -11.42 1.71
CA ASP A 13 -10.96 -12.64 0.92
C ASP A 13 -10.54 -13.87 1.70
N ARG A 14 -11.52 -14.71 2.10
CA ARG A 14 -11.36 -15.92 2.91
C ARG A 14 -10.65 -15.63 4.23
N GLU A 15 -9.33 -15.58 4.19
CA GLU A 15 -8.44 -15.31 5.33
C GLU A 15 -7.47 -14.14 5.08
N THR A 16 -7.44 -13.54 3.89
CA THR A 16 -6.58 -12.40 3.58
C THR A 16 -7.34 -11.08 3.69
N LEU A 17 -6.90 -10.22 4.60
CA LEU A 17 -7.36 -8.84 4.71
C LEU A 17 -6.54 -7.93 3.81
N TYR A 18 -7.19 -7.07 3.05
CA TYR A 18 -6.59 -6.03 2.23
C TYR A 18 -6.99 -4.67 2.80
N LEU A 19 -6.01 -3.89 3.25
CA LEU A 19 -6.18 -2.49 3.63
C LEU A 19 -5.75 -1.61 2.47
N ILE A 20 -6.66 -0.78 1.95
CA ILE A 20 -6.49 -0.12 0.66
C ILE A 20 -6.51 1.40 0.87
N GLU A 21 -5.42 2.05 0.49
CA GLU A 21 -5.23 3.49 0.56
C GLU A 21 -5.15 4.07 -0.85
N PHE A 22 -6.02 5.02 -1.17
CA PHE A 22 -6.08 5.67 -2.48
C PHE A 22 -5.37 7.02 -2.45
N LYS A 23 -4.31 7.16 -3.25
CA LYS A 23 -3.57 8.42 -3.42
C LYS A 23 -3.73 9.00 -4.81
N ASN A 24 -4.63 9.97 -4.92
CA ASN A 24 -4.89 10.71 -6.16
C ASN A 24 -3.95 11.91 -6.39
N GLY A 25 -3.19 12.30 -5.37
CA GLY A 25 -2.22 13.40 -5.42
C GLY A 25 -0.82 12.96 -5.85
N SER A 26 0.10 13.93 -5.92
CA SER A 26 1.52 13.62 -6.06
C SER A 26 2.09 13.14 -4.72
N LEU A 27 2.88 12.08 -4.76
CA LEU A 27 3.61 11.51 -3.61
C LEU A 27 4.90 12.29 -3.31
N THR A 28 5.42 13.04 -4.28
CA THR A 28 6.61 13.88 -4.13
C THR A 28 6.28 15.32 -3.70
N LYS A 29 5.05 15.79 -3.96
CA LYS A 29 4.57 17.13 -3.57
C LYS A 29 3.58 17.00 -2.41
N GLY A 30 3.97 17.36 -1.18
CA GLY A 30 3.07 17.28 -0.02
C GLY A 30 3.71 17.67 1.31
N LEU A 31 2.85 17.89 2.32
CA LEU A 31 3.19 18.40 3.66
C LEU A 31 4.28 17.57 4.37
N GLY A 32 5.41 18.22 4.62
CA GLY A 32 6.56 17.71 5.36
C GLY A 32 7.82 18.52 5.00
N LYS A 33 8.73 18.72 5.95
CA LYS A 33 10.08 19.21 5.58
C LYS A 33 10.67 18.21 4.59
N ARG A 34 11.25 18.68 3.48
CA ARG A 34 12.12 17.83 2.64
C ARG A 34 13.33 17.49 3.48
N LEU A 35 13.25 16.39 4.22
CA LEU A 35 14.29 15.96 5.16
C LEU A 35 15.54 15.51 4.40
N ASN A 36 15.37 14.94 3.20
CA ASN A 36 16.46 14.55 2.32
C ASN A 36 15.98 14.51 0.86
N SER A 37 16.32 15.54 0.07
CA SER A 37 15.89 15.64 -1.33
C SER A 37 16.39 14.48 -2.20
N LYS A 38 17.58 13.95 -1.92
CA LYS A 38 18.17 12.84 -2.68
C LYS A 38 17.43 11.52 -2.42
N LEU A 39 17.09 11.24 -1.16
CA LEU A 39 16.32 10.05 -0.80
C LEU A 39 14.86 10.14 -1.25
N ASP A 40 14.26 11.34 -1.20
CA ASP A 40 12.93 11.59 -1.75
C ASP A 40 12.88 11.26 -3.27
N GLU A 41 13.90 11.69 -4.01
CA GLU A 41 14.04 11.43 -5.44
C GLU A 41 14.25 9.93 -5.75
N GLU A 42 15.10 9.24 -4.98
CA GLU A 42 15.36 7.81 -5.14
C GLU A 42 14.11 6.96 -4.89
N LEU A 43 13.35 7.27 -3.84
CA LEU A 43 12.15 6.53 -3.48
C LEU A 43 10.93 6.93 -4.32
N GLY A 44 10.96 8.08 -4.99
CA GLY A 44 9.82 8.63 -5.72
C GLY A 44 8.67 9.11 -4.82
N ILE A 45 8.96 9.42 -3.54
CA ILE A 45 8.00 9.88 -2.53
C ILE A 45 8.73 10.79 -1.54
N ASN A 46 8.08 11.86 -1.07
CA ASN A 46 8.63 12.63 0.05
C ASN A 46 8.54 11.83 1.35
N LEU A 47 9.60 11.81 2.15
CA LEU A 47 9.66 11.05 3.41
C LEU A 47 8.47 11.32 4.35
N GLY A 48 7.97 12.56 4.45
CA GLY A 48 6.79 12.88 5.25
C GLY A 48 5.50 12.23 4.73
N GLN A 49 5.33 12.14 3.40
CA GLN A 49 4.22 11.40 2.81
C GLN A 49 4.36 9.89 3.05
N ARG A 50 5.58 9.35 2.95
CA ARG A 50 5.83 7.93 3.25
C ARG A 50 5.49 7.60 4.69
N ASP A 51 5.96 8.41 5.62
CA ASP A 51 5.72 8.20 7.05
C ASP A 51 4.23 8.33 7.38
N ALA A 52 3.51 9.27 6.75
CA ALA A 52 2.05 9.36 6.87
C ALA A 52 1.31 8.10 6.38
N LEU A 53 1.77 7.48 5.28
CA LEU A 53 1.21 6.21 4.78
C LEU A 53 1.53 5.05 5.73
N VAL A 54 2.73 5.04 6.32
CA VAL A 54 3.14 4.04 7.32
C VAL A 54 2.26 4.15 8.57
N GLU A 55 2.04 5.35 9.10
CA GLU A 55 1.17 5.55 10.26
C GLU A 55 -0.28 5.19 9.94
N LYS A 56 -0.79 5.53 8.74
CA LYS A 56 -2.13 5.08 8.32
C LYS A 56 -2.29 3.56 8.34
N CYS A 57 -1.27 2.82 7.89
CA CYS A 57 -1.28 1.36 7.93
C CYS A 57 -1.30 0.84 9.39
N LYS A 58 -0.46 1.41 10.26
CA LYS A 58 -0.42 1.05 11.69
C LYS A 58 -1.73 1.33 12.39
N ASP A 59 -2.29 2.51 12.22
CA ASP A 59 -3.58 2.92 12.79
C ASP A 59 -4.68 1.97 12.33
N SER A 60 -4.71 1.63 11.03
CA SER A 60 -5.67 0.67 10.48
C SER A 60 -5.56 -0.71 11.13
N VAL A 61 -4.33 -1.21 11.33
CA VAL A 61 -4.09 -2.49 12.01
C VAL A 61 -4.53 -2.43 13.47
N LEU A 62 -4.25 -1.35 14.19
CA LEU A 62 -4.68 -1.16 15.58
C LEU A 62 -6.21 -1.12 15.69
N ILE A 63 -6.87 -0.32 14.84
CA ILE A 63 -8.34 -0.25 14.79
C ILE A 63 -8.93 -1.63 14.49
N CYS A 64 -8.41 -2.34 13.49
CA CYS A 64 -8.88 -3.68 13.13
C CYS A 64 -8.60 -4.72 14.24
N SER A 65 -7.47 -4.60 14.94
CA SER A 65 -7.12 -5.44 16.08
C SER A 65 -8.17 -5.31 17.18
N ASP A 66 -8.55 -4.08 17.51
CA ASP A 66 -9.56 -3.81 18.54
C ASP A 66 -10.96 -4.28 18.11
N LEU A 67 -11.35 -4.04 16.85
CA LEU A 67 -12.66 -4.42 16.34
C LEU A 67 -12.85 -5.94 16.22
N TRP A 68 -11.80 -6.69 15.87
CA TRP A 68 -11.90 -8.12 15.57
C TRP A 68 -11.21 -9.03 16.59
N GLY A 69 -10.62 -8.46 17.64
CA GLY A 69 -9.90 -9.22 18.68
C GLY A 69 -8.69 -9.99 18.15
N LYS A 70 -8.09 -9.54 17.04
CA LYS A 70 -6.93 -10.18 16.41
C LYS A 70 -5.64 -9.57 16.92
N ARG A 71 -4.67 -10.39 17.30
CA ARG A 71 -3.33 -9.92 17.67
C ARG A 71 -2.55 -9.45 16.45
N THR A 72 -1.55 -8.60 16.64
CA THR A 72 -0.65 -8.11 15.56
C THR A 72 0.01 -9.23 14.75
N SER A 73 0.26 -10.40 15.35
CA SER A 73 0.81 -11.56 14.64
C SER A 73 -0.10 -12.02 13.51
N TRP A 74 -1.42 -11.99 13.70
CA TRP A 74 -2.39 -12.38 12.68
C TRP A 74 -2.25 -11.48 11.44
N PHE A 75 -2.16 -10.15 11.64
CA PHE A 75 -2.01 -9.20 10.53
C PHE A 75 -0.69 -9.39 9.76
N ARG A 76 0.39 -9.78 10.43
CA ARG A 76 1.67 -10.11 9.75
C ARG A 76 1.59 -11.34 8.85
N GLU A 77 0.58 -12.17 9.02
CA GLU A 77 0.39 -13.40 8.24
C GLU A 77 -0.76 -13.29 7.22
N HIS A 78 -1.73 -12.41 7.49
CA HIS A 78 -3.01 -12.37 6.81
C HIS A 78 -3.39 -11.00 6.24
N CYS A 79 -2.68 -9.92 6.58
CA CYS A 79 -3.00 -8.58 6.10
C CYS A 79 -2.05 -8.12 4.99
N VAL A 80 -2.59 -7.57 3.91
CA VAL A 80 -1.85 -6.94 2.82
C VAL A 80 -2.21 -5.46 2.79
N PHE A 81 -1.21 -4.59 2.85
CA PHE A 81 -1.42 -3.15 2.66
C PHE A 81 -1.28 -2.80 1.18
N VAL A 82 -2.28 -2.15 0.61
CA VAL A 82 -2.34 -1.79 -0.82
C VAL A 82 -2.38 -0.29 -0.95
N LEU A 83 -1.31 0.30 -1.48
CA LEU A 83 -1.33 1.68 -1.96
C LEU A 83 -1.74 1.71 -3.42
N VAL A 84 -2.87 2.34 -3.72
CA VAL A 84 -3.34 2.61 -5.08
C VAL A 84 -3.06 4.08 -5.40
N TYR A 85 -2.13 4.37 -6.30
CA TYR A 85 -1.72 5.74 -6.62
C TYR A 85 -2.02 6.15 -8.06
N ASN A 86 -2.13 7.45 -8.30
CA ASN A 86 -2.30 7.98 -9.64
C ASN A 86 -0.97 7.87 -10.42
N GLY A 87 -0.90 6.97 -11.42
CA GLY A 87 0.29 6.73 -12.23
C GLY A 87 0.76 7.98 -12.96
N ASN A 88 -0.14 8.67 -13.66
CA ASN A 88 0.17 9.88 -14.45
C ASN A 88 0.82 11.00 -13.62
N LYS A 89 0.46 11.12 -12.34
CA LYS A 89 1.02 12.14 -11.43
C LYS A 89 2.30 11.70 -10.71
N ASN A 90 2.64 10.43 -10.80
CA ASN A 90 3.74 9.79 -10.06
C ASN A 90 4.56 8.87 -10.97
N GLU A 91 4.66 9.22 -12.26
CA GLU A 91 5.52 8.53 -13.21
C GLU A 91 6.98 8.54 -12.72
N PRO A 92 7.76 7.48 -12.94
CA PRO A 92 9.16 7.45 -12.55
C PRO A 92 9.92 8.49 -13.39
N THR A 93 10.24 9.63 -12.80
CA THR A 93 10.81 10.76 -13.55
C THR A 93 12.20 10.53 -14.12
N ASN A 94 12.93 9.46 -13.76
CA ASN A 94 14.22 9.12 -14.34
C ASN A 94 14.61 7.67 -13.98
N GLN A 95 14.31 6.69 -14.82
CA GLN A 95 15.09 5.46 -14.86
C GLN A 95 15.33 5.08 -16.31
N SER A 96 16.60 5.10 -16.73
CA SER A 96 17.00 4.55 -18.01
C SER A 96 16.44 3.14 -18.18
N ALA A 97 16.11 2.78 -19.41
CA ALA A 97 15.61 1.46 -19.83
C ALA A 97 16.54 0.27 -19.50
N SER A 98 17.56 0.46 -18.66
CA SER A 98 18.64 -0.47 -18.36
C SER A 98 18.65 -0.88 -16.89
N LYS A 99 17.62 -1.61 -16.46
CA LYS A 99 17.71 -2.74 -15.50
C LYS A 99 16.33 -3.37 -15.36
N LEU A 100 16.14 -4.41 -16.18
CA LEU A 100 15.02 -5.36 -16.13
C LEU A 100 15.09 -6.18 -14.84
N ILE A 101 14.84 -5.55 -13.69
CA ILE A 101 14.43 -6.27 -12.49
C ILE A 101 12.93 -6.52 -12.64
N SER A 102 12.50 -7.77 -12.47
CA SER A 102 11.14 -8.22 -12.82
C SER A 102 10.05 -7.30 -12.27
N ASP A 103 9.04 -7.00 -13.08
CA ASP A 103 7.97 -6.05 -12.74
C ASP A 103 7.21 -6.43 -11.45
N SER A 104 7.22 -7.71 -11.07
CA SER A 104 6.69 -8.20 -9.79
C SER A 104 7.48 -7.72 -8.56
N ILE A 105 8.80 -7.56 -8.67
CA ILE A 105 9.64 -7.00 -7.58
C ILE A 105 9.45 -5.49 -7.50
N ARG A 106 9.35 -4.80 -8.66
CA ARG A 106 9.03 -3.36 -8.73
C ARG A 106 7.71 -3.02 -8.01
N LYS A 107 6.65 -3.82 -8.21
CA LYS A 107 5.33 -3.59 -7.59
C LYS A 107 5.31 -3.77 -6.06
N LYS A 108 6.23 -4.57 -5.50
CA LYS A 108 6.34 -4.79 -4.05
C LYS A 108 7.25 -3.79 -3.35
N ALA A 109 8.08 -3.04 -4.07
CA ALA A 109 9.15 -2.23 -3.48
C ALA A 109 9.05 -0.70 -3.72
N ARG A 110 8.05 -0.19 -4.45
CA ARG A 110 7.97 1.27 -4.70
C ARG A 110 7.74 2.06 -3.41
N PHE A 111 8.28 3.28 -3.39
CA PHE A 111 8.14 4.24 -2.29
C PHE A 111 8.74 3.81 -0.95
N GLY A 112 9.48 2.69 -0.91
CA GLY A 112 10.13 2.18 0.31
C GLY A 112 9.15 1.79 1.43
N LEU A 113 7.88 1.52 1.10
CA LEU A 113 6.85 1.15 2.09
C LEU A 113 7.03 -0.29 2.59
N SER A 114 7.41 -1.21 1.70
CA SER A 114 7.64 -2.60 2.08
C SER A 114 8.71 -2.72 3.18
N ASP A 115 9.79 -1.94 3.08
CA ASP A 115 10.90 -1.96 4.07
C ASP A 115 10.46 -1.53 5.48
N LYS A 116 9.34 -0.81 5.58
CA LYS A 116 8.80 -0.32 6.86
C LYS A 116 7.66 -1.16 7.42
N LEU A 117 6.86 -1.77 6.55
CA LEU A 117 5.59 -2.39 6.93
C LEU A 117 5.59 -3.91 6.81
N LYS A 118 6.27 -4.46 5.78
CA LYS A 118 6.23 -5.89 5.49
C LYS A 118 6.94 -6.69 6.58
N GLY A 119 6.30 -7.73 7.09
CA GLY A 119 6.78 -8.57 8.20
C GLY A 119 6.74 -7.87 9.56
N PHE A 120 6.69 -6.53 9.60
CA PHE A 120 6.59 -5.76 10.83
C PHE A 120 5.13 -5.54 11.27
N CYS A 121 4.29 -5.02 10.37
CA CYS A 121 2.86 -4.75 10.62
C CYS A 121 1.95 -5.66 9.81
N VAL A 122 2.32 -5.95 8.56
CA VAL A 122 1.48 -6.65 7.58
C VAL A 122 2.29 -7.71 6.84
N LYS A 123 1.61 -8.70 6.27
CA LYS A 123 2.20 -9.79 5.48
C LYS A 123 2.95 -9.30 4.25
N ASP A 124 2.34 -8.39 3.50
CA ASP A 124 2.92 -7.85 2.28
C ASP A 124 2.43 -6.43 2.01
N VAL A 125 3.14 -5.73 1.13
CA VAL A 125 2.79 -4.40 0.64
C VAL A 125 2.70 -4.44 -0.88
N LEU A 126 1.59 -3.94 -1.42
CA LEU A 126 1.40 -3.77 -2.86
C LEU A 126 1.31 -2.29 -3.18
N THR A 127 2.06 -1.86 -4.18
CA THR A 127 2.01 -0.50 -4.71
C THR A 127 1.59 -0.56 -6.17
N LEU A 128 0.37 -0.11 -6.44
CA LEU A 128 -0.29 -0.27 -7.73
C LEU A 128 -0.76 1.09 -8.23
N THR A 129 -0.63 1.33 -9.53
CA THR A 129 -1.42 2.38 -10.17
C THR A 129 -2.90 2.00 -10.16
N GLU A 130 -3.80 2.98 -10.30
CA GLU A 130 -5.24 2.73 -10.50
C GLU A 130 -5.51 1.70 -11.62
N SER A 131 -4.74 1.82 -12.71
CA SER A 131 -4.79 0.93 -13.87
C SER A 131 -4.39 -0.51 -13.53
N GLU A 132 -3.34 -0.69 -12.74
CA GLU A 132 -2.88 -2.01 -12.28
C GLU A 132 -3.81 -2.63 -11.25
N PHE A 133 -4.35 -1.84 -10.33
CA PHE A 133 -5.34 -2.27 -9.35
C PHE A 133 -6.60 -2.81 -10.05
N SER A 134 -7.08 -2.09 -11.06
CA SER A 134 -8.29 -2.45 -11.81
C SER A 134 -8.13 -3.70 -12.69
N ARG A 135 -6.91 -4.02 -13.12
CA ARG A 135 -6.63 -5.21 -13.95
C ARG A 135 -6.20 -6.44 -13.17
N THR A 136 -5.83 -6.30 -11.90
CA THR A 136 -5.29 -7.42 -11.11
C THR A 136 -6.17 -7.78 -9.94
N LEU A 137 -6.28 -6.92 -8.93
CA LEU A 137 -7.01 -7.23 -7.70
C LEU A 137 -8.53 -7.21 -7.90
N LEU A 138 -9.09 -6.20 -8.58
CA LEU A 138 -10.54 -6.12 -8.75
C LEU A 138 -11.15 -7.33 -9.49
N PRO A 139 -10.59 -7.81 -10.61
CA PRO A 139 -11.13 -8.98 -11.30
C PRO A 139 -10.99 -10.26 -10.47
N ALA A 140 -9.84 -10.43 -9.79
CA ALA A 140 -9.61 -11.59 -8.92
C ALA A 140 -10.63 -11.63 -7.78
N TRP A 141 -10.94 -10.48 -7.17
CA TRP A 141 -11.94 -10.38 -6.11
C TRP A 141 -13.36 -10.61 -6.62
N ARG A 142 -13.72 -10.10 -7.80
CA ARG A 142 -15.02 -10.35 -8.43
C ARG A 142 -15.23 -11.84 -8.73
N GLY A 143 -14.26 -12.51 -9.35
CA GLY A 143 -14.35 -13.95 -9.61
C GLY A 143 -14.41 -14.78 -8.30
N ALA A 144 -13.71 -14.34 -7.26
CA ALA A 144 -13.80 -14.96 -5.93
C ALA A 144 -15.16 -14.75 -5.24
N MET A 145 -15.88 -13.65 -5.55
CA MET A 145 -17.23 -13.41 -5.06
C MET A 145 -18.28 -14.22 -5.82
N GLU A 146 -18.20 -14.25 -7.15
CA GLU A 146 -19.14 -15.02 -7.99
C GLU A 146 -19.08 -16.53 -7.66
N SER A 147 -17.87 -17.08 -7.47
CA SER A 147 -17.71 -18.49 -7.05
C SER A 147 -18.20 -18.82 -5.63
N ARG A 148 -18.57 -17.83 -4.81
CA ARG A 148 -19.16 -18.04 -3.46
C ARG A 148 -20.68 -18.12 -3.48
N GLU A 149 -21.33 -17.60 -4.52
CA GLU A 149 -22.80 -17.62 -4.63
C GLU A 149 -23.33 -18.95 -5.21
N ASP A 150 -22.44 -19.78 -5.77
CA ASP A 150 -22.74 -21.08 -6.37
C ASP A 150 -22.61 -22.29 -5.40
N ILE A 151 -22.47 -22.06 -4.08
CA ILE A 151 -22.39 -23.09 -3.02
C ILE A 151 -23.49 -22.86 -1.99
#